data_AF-R5ZTZ8-F1
#
_entry.id   AF-R5ZTZ8-F1
#
_cell.length_a   1.000
_cell.length_b   1.000
_cell.length_c   1.000
_cell.angle_alpha   90.00
_cell.angle_beta   90.00
_cell.angle_gamma   90.00
#
_symmetry.space_group_name_H-M   'P 1'
#
loop_
_entity.id
_entity.type
_entity.pdbx_description
1 polymer ?
#
loop_
_entity_poly.entity_id
_entity_poly.type
_entity_poly.pdbx_seq_one_letter_code
_entity_poly.pdbx_strand_id
1 'polypeptide(L)'
;MKRLLIPLLLMLMVLPLRAATKDVLFARILPDRTTLYAGDSMLVSVVLYATAPIAKAECTSQFVVKGKCDVRKLDIDRNATAGRTREGRQMYYTLVWNQYVVAPQKTGTYTIPVQKFKATLQRVVRMPDLFDQMMGAQPEYQNVKVQGESKTFTFEVKEKPLRSTQDMMRTSGGVL
;
A
#
# COMPACT_ATOMS: atom_id res chain seq x y z
N MET A 1 28.55 -24.77 -47.76
CA MET A 1 27.67 -23.77 -47.10
C MET A 1 26.99 -24.26 -45.80
N LYS A 2 27.50 -25.31 -45.12
CA LYS A 2 26.89 -25.84 -43.87
C LYS A 2 27.59 -25.42 -42.56
N ARG A 3 28.74 -24.73 -42.65
CA ARG A 3 29.59 -24.39 -41.49
C ARG A 3 29.19 -23.09 -40.76
N LEU A 4 28.33 -22.27 -41.37
CA LEU A 4 27.83 -21.01 -40.80
C LEU A 4 26.48 -21.14 -40.06
N LEU A 5 25.81 -22.29 -40.15
CA LEU A 5 24.52 -22.54 -39.48
C LEU A 5 24.67 -22.85 -37.98
N ILE A 6 25.83 -23.36 -37.57
CA ILE A 6 26.12 -23.78 -36.19
C ILE A 6 26.27 -22.59 -35.22
N PRO A 7 26.99 -21.50 -35.53
CA PRO A 7 27.08 -20.36 -34.61
C PRO A 7 25.74 -19.60 -34.46
N LEU A 8 24.89 -19.61 -35.50
CA LEU A 8 23.57 -18.98 -35.45
C LEU A 8 22.62 -19.71 -34.48
N LEU A 9 22.70 -21.06 -34.44
CA LEU A 9 21.90 -21.87 -33.53
C LEU A 9 22.33 -21.69 -32.07
N LEU A 10 23.62 -21.47 -31.81
CA LEU A 10 24.16 -21.25 -30.46
C LEU A 10 23.77 -19.88 -29.88
N MET A 11 23.66 -18.86 -30.74
CA MET A 11 23.25 -17.50 -30.34
C MET A 11 21.77 -17.43 -29.94
N LEU A 12 20.92 -18.30 -30.51
CA LEU A 12 19.50 -18.42 -30.16
C LEU A 12 19.25 -19.08 -28.79
N MET A 13 20.23 -19.79 -28.22
CA MET A 13 20.12 -20.38 -26.87
C MET A 13 20.40 -19.39 -25.74
N VAL A 14 20.85 -18.17 -26.03
CA VAL A 14 21.00 -17.10 -25.03
C VAL A 14 19.71 -16.28 -24.90
N LEU A 15 18.56 -16.95 -25.02
CA LEU A 15 17.27 -16.35 -24.71
C LEU A 15 17.27 -15.99 -23.21
N PRO A 16 17.02 -14.73 -22.83
CA PRO A 16 16.85 -14.39 -21.43
C PRO A 16 15.62 -15.16 -20.93
N LEU A 17 15.82 -16.07 -19.97
CA LEU A 17 14.73 -16.61 -19.16
C LEU A 17 13.96 -15.40 -18.61
N ARG A 18 12.78 -15.11 -19.16
CA ARG A 18 11.86 -14.13 -18.57
C ARG A 18 11.47 -14.72 -17.22
N ALA A 19 12.06 -14.18 -16.15
CA ALA A 19 11.69 -14.54 -14.79
C ALA A 19 10.18 -14.31 -14.64
N ALA A 20 9.43 -15.38 -14.39
CA ALA A 20 8.02 -15.29 -14.11
C ALA A 20 7.84 -14.48 -12.81
N THR A 21 7.46 -13.21 -12.93
CA THR A 21 7.13 -12.39 -11.77
C THR A 21 5.91 -13.00 -11.11
N LYS A 22 6.12 -13.57 -9.92
CA LYS A 22 5.03 -14.09 -9.08
C LYS A 22 4.15 -12.93 -8.66
N ASP A 23 2.84 -13.09 -8.81
CA ASP A 23 1.90 -12.07 -8.36
C ASP A 23 1.87 -12.03 -6.84
N VAL A 24 2.15 -10.86 -6.26
CA VAL A 24 2.19 -10.65 -4.82
C VAL A 24 1.27 -9.49 -4.46
N LEU A 25 0.50 -9.69 -3.39
CA LEU A 25 -0.31 -8.66 -2.73
C LEU A 25 0.13 -8.56 -1.27
N PHE A 26 0.36 -7.36 -0.78
CA PHE A 26 0.53 -7.09 0.65
C PHE A 26 -0.10 -5.75 1.02
N ALA A 27 -0.38 -5.56 2.31
CA ALA A 27 -0.92 -4.32 2.83
C ALA A 27 0.05 -3.66 3.80
N ARG A 28 0.03 -2.32 3.85
CA ARG A 28 0.77 -1.53 4.84
C ARG A 28 -0.15 -0.56 5.53
N ILE A 29 0.09 -0.41 6.83
CA ILE A 29 -0.55 0.58 7.67
C ILE A 29 0.42 1.76 7.74
N LEU A 30 0.02 2.87 7.15
CA LEU A 30 0.81 4.10 7.07
C LEU A 30 0.17 5.15 7.98
N PRO A 31 0.76 5.45 9.14
CA PRO A 31 0.34 6.59 9.93
C PRO A 31 0.86 7.88 9.29
N ASP A 32 0.09 8.96 9.43
CA ASP A 32 0.50 10.32 9.03
C ASP A 32 1.64 10.86 9.91
N ARG A 33 1.67 10.44 11.19
CA ARG A 33 2.70 10.83 12.16
C ARG A 33 3.18 9.65 12.98
N THR A 34 4.46 9.63 13.34
CA THR A 34 5.10 8.54 14.10
C THR A 34 4.91 8.67 15.61
N THR A 35 4.76 9.90 16.11
CA THR A 35 4.54 10.19 17.52
C THR A 35 3.16 10.80 17.72
N LEU A 36 2.43 10.30 18.70
CA LEU A 36 1.09 10.80 19.06
C LEU A 36 1.04 11.15 20.54
N TYR A 37 0.35 12.24 20.86
CA TYR A 37 0.10 12.65 22.23
C TYR A 37 -1.32 12.28 22.66
N ALA A 38 -1.53 12.02 23.95
CA ALA A 38 -2.86 11.74 24.47
C ALA A 38 -3.82 12.92 24.20
N GLY A 39 -5.01 12.61 23.67
CA GLY A 39 -6.01 13.60 23.27
C GLY A 39 -5.82 14.20 21.87
N ASP A 40 -4.72 13.87 21.19
CA ASP A 40 -4.52 14.19 19.78
C ASP A 40 -5.04 13.04 18.88
N SER A 41 -5.26 13.32 17.60
CA SER A 41 -5.77 12.35 16.63
C SER A 41 -4.79 12.18 15.49
N MET A 42 -4.62 10.96 14.99
CA MET A 42 -3.79 10.70 13.80
C MET A 42 -4.59 10.07 12.68
N LEU A 43 -4.20 10.36 11.45
CA LEU A 43 -4.72 9.67 10.28
C LEU A 43 -3.89 8.41 10.03
N VAL A 44 -4.57 7.29 9.83
CA VAL A 44 -3.99 5.99 9.50
C VAL A 44 -4.56 5.53 8.16
N SER A 45 -3.68 5.41 7.18
CA SER A 45 -4.03 4.93 5.85
C SER A 45 -3.65 3.46 5.70
N VAL A 46 -4.61 2.63 5.28
CA VAL A 46 -4.31 1.24 4.91
C VAL A 46 -4.12 1.19 3.40
N VAL A 47 -2.89 0.93 2.95
CA VAL A 47 -2.51 0.95 1.53
C VAL A 47 -2.16 -0.46 1.07
N LEU A 48 -2.78 -0.90 -0.02
CA LEU A 48 -2.51 -2.16 -0.69
C LEU A 48 -1.43 -1.96 -1.74
N TYR A 49 -0.52 -2.92 -1.83
CA TYR A 49 0.57 -2.97 -2.79
C TYR A 49 0.46 -4.28 -3.57
N ALA A 50 0.46 -4.17 -4.89
CA ALA A 50 0.37 -5.31 -5.80
C ALA A 50 1.39 -5.19 -6.94
N THR A 51 1.86 -6.34 -7.45
CA THR A 51 2.76 -6.37 -8.61
C THR A 51 2.05 -6.12 -9.95
N ALA A 52 0.71 -6.25 -9.98
CA ALA A 52 -0.13 -6.01 -11.14
C ALA A 52 -1.35 -5.14 -10.78
N PRO A 53 -2.03 -4.53 -11.76
CA PRO A 53 -3.24 -3.73 -11.53
C PRO A 53 -4.30 -4.47 -10.72
N ILE A 54 -4.85 -3.80 -9.70
CA ILE A 54 -5.88 -4.36 -8.83
C ILE A 54 -7.24 -4.09 -9.47
N ALA A 55 -7.93 -5.14 -9.91
CA ALA A 55 -9.26 -5.01 -10.51
C ALA A 55 -10.38 -5.03 -9.47
N LYS A 56 -10.22 -5.87 -8.44
CA LYS A 56 -11.14 -5.96 -7.30
C LYS A 56 -10.35 -6.29 -6.05
N ALA A 57 -10.67 -5.66 -4.93
CA ALA A 57 -10.12 -6.01 -3.63
C ALA A 57 -11.25 -6.10 -2.59
N GLU A 58 -11.08 -7.00 -1.64
CA GLU A 58 -12.00 -7.27 -0.54
C GLU A 58 -11.19 -7.43 0.75
N CYS A 59 -11.68 -6.81 1.83
CA CYS A 59 -11.10 -6.96 3.16
C CYS A 59 -11.87 -8.04 3.90
N THR A 60 -11.17 -9.06 4.37
CA THR A 60 -11.78 -10.17 5.14
C THR A 60 -11.76 -9.89 6.65
N SER A 61 -10.85 -9.03 7.11
CA SER A 61 -10.73 -8.64 8.52
C SER A 61 -11.43 -7.30 8.81
N GLN A 62 -11.87 -7.12 10.05
CA GLN A 62 -12.33 -5.83 10.54
C GLN A 62 -11.14 -5.00 11.06
N PHE A 63 -11.16 -3.70 10.77
CA PHE A 63 -10.20 -2.78 11.36
C PHE A 63 -10.60 -2.50 12.82
N VAL A 64 -9.76 -2.95 13.75
CA VAL A 64 -9.95 -2.75 15.19
C VAL A 64 -8.61 -2.31 15.77
N VAL A 65 -8.62 -1.36 16.69
CA VAL A 65 -7.41 -0.97 17.42
C VAL A 65 -7.51 -1.55 18.82
N LYS A 66 -6.50 -2.31 19.24
CA LYS A 66 -6.41 -2.84 20.60
C LYS A 66 -6.01 -1.70 21.55
N GLY A 67 -6.95 -1.31 22.41
CA GLY A 67 -6.83 -0.20 23.36
C GLY A 67 -8.13 0.61 23.41
N LYS A 68 -8.36 1.38 24.49
CA LYS A 68 -9.47 2.34 24.53
C LYS A 68 -9.10 3.56 23.69
N CYS A 69 -9.52 3.58 22.44
CA CYS A 69 -9.38 4.72 21.52
C CYS A 69 -10.64 4.87 20.66
N ASP A 70 -10.94 6.10 20.30
CA ASP A 70 -11.97 6.38 19.30
C ASP A 70 -11.37 6.17 17.91
N VAL A 71 -12.13 5.52 17.03
CA VAL A 71 -11.72 5.18 15.67
C VAL A 71 -12.84 5.52 14.72
N ARG A 72 -12.60 6.49 13.85
CA ARG A 72 -13.57 6.93 12.84
C ARG A 72 -13.04 6.62 11.45
N LYS A 73 -13.82 5.89 10.66
CA LYS A 73 -13.52 5.66 9.24
C LYS A 73 -13.81 6.93 8.45
N LEU A 74 -12.89 7.32 7.57
CA LEU A 74 -13.12 8.36 6.56
C LEU A 74 -13.68 7.72 5.30
N ASP A 75 -14.63 8.41 4.68
CA ASP A 75 -15.12 8.01 3.37
C ASP A 75 -14.18 8.57 2.30
N ILE A 76 -13.67 7.69 1.46
CA ILE A 76 -12.71 8.03 0.42
C ILE A 76 -13.12 7.36 -0.88
N ASP A 77 -12.94 8.06 -2.00
CA ASP A 77 -13.04 7.42 -3.30
C ASP A 77 -11.79 6.57 -3.55
N ARG A 78 -11.93 5.26 -3.35
CA ARG A 78 -10.85 4.30 -3.53
C ARG A 78 -10.29 4.33 -4.95
N ASN A 79 -11.13 4.52 -5.96
CA ASN A 79 -10.72 4.48 -7.36
C ASN A 79 -9.78 5.64 -7.69
N ALA A 80 -10.03 6.82 -7.10
CA ALA A 80 -9.18 8.00 -7.23
C ALA A 80 -7.80 7.86 -6.55
N THR A 81 -7.63 6.86 -5.66
CA THR A 81 -6.36 6.61 -4.95
C THR A 81 -5.49 5.54 -5.61
N ALA A 82 -5.92 4.99 -6.74
CA ALA A 82 -5.13 4.06 -7.51
C ALA A 82 -3.89 4.76 -8.08
N GLY A 83 -2.71 4.20 -7.82
CA GLY A 83 -1.45 4.78 -8.22
C GLY A 83 -0.37 3.73 -8.46
N ARG A 84 0.84 4.20 -8.76
CA ARG A 84 2.02 3.35 -8.89
C ARG A 84 3.14 3.96 -8.06
N THR A 85 3.64 3.19 -7.10
CA THR A 85 4.70 3.63 -6.20
C THR A 85 5.88 2.70 -6.31
N ARG A 86 7.09 3.27 -6.32
CA ARG A 86 8.33 2.49 -6.23
C ARG A 86 8.59 2.15 -4.78
N GLU A 87 8.73 0.86 -4.48
CA GLU A 87 9.22 0.41 -3.19
C GLU A 87 10.52 -0.36 -3.38
N GLY A 88 11.63 0.23 -2.94
CA GLY A 88 12.97 -0.28 -3.21
C GLY A 88 13.28 -0.31 -4.71
N ARG A 89 13.53 -1.50 -5.26
CA ARG A 89 13.87 -1.71 -6.68
C ARG A 89 12.68 -2.11 -7.54
N GLN A 90 11.51 -2.36 -6.94
CA GLN A 90 10.32 -2.85 -7.65
C GLN A 90 9.22 -1.79 -7.70
N MET A 91 8.48 -1.75 -8.81
CA MET A 91 7.30 -0.91 -8.95
C MET A 91 6.07 -1.69 -8.53
N TYR A 92 5.25 -1.09 -7.67
CA TYR A 92 3.99 -1.67 -7.23
C TYR A 92 2.83 -0.77 -7.61
N TYR A 93 1.72 -1.40 -7.98
CA TYR A 93 0.42 -0.76 -8.04
C TYR A 93 -0.07 -0.58 -6.60
N THR A 94 -0.44 0.65 -6.27
CA THR A 94 -0.87 1.03 -4.93
C THR A 94 -2.33 1.45 -4.95
N LEU A 95 -3.07 1.08 -3.91
CA LEU A 95 -4.46 1.49 -3.72
C LEU A 95 -4.69 1.80 -2.25
N VAL A 96 -5.20 2.98 -1.92
CA VAL A 96 -5.60 3.29 -0.54
C VAL A 96 -6.94 2.62 -0.28
N TRP A 97 -6.94 1.59 0.58
CA TRP A 97 -8.12 0.81 0.87
C TRP A 97 -9.13 1.58 1.71
N ASN A 98 -8.67 2.11 2.84
CA ASN A 98 -9.46 2.93 3.76
C ASN A 98 -8.51 3.84 4.54
N GLN A 99 -9.05 4.97 4.99
CA GLN A 99 -8.41 5.85 5.95
C GLN A 99 -9.21 5.91 7.25
N TYR A 100 -8.50 5.95 8.36
CA TYR A 100 -9.08 5.98 9.70
C TYR A 100 -8.46 7.12 10.50
N VAL A 101 -9.30 7.86 11.22
CA VAL A 101 -8.85 8.78 12.27
C VAL A 101 -8.85 8.00 13.57
N VAL A 102 -7.68 7.90 14.21
CA VAL A 102 -7.50 7.22 15.48
C VAL A 102 -7.17 8.26 16.54
N ALA A 103 -8.02 8.36 17.56
CA ALA A 103 -7.91 9.33 18.65
C ALA A 103 -7.80 8.61 20.01
N PRO A 104 -6.58 8.33 20.49
CA PRO A 104 -6.35 7.78 21.82
C PRO A 104 -6.52 8.86 22.91
N GLN A 105 -7.32 8.54 23.93
CA GLN A 105 -7.57 9.46 25.05
C GLN A 105 -6.56 9.31 26.20
N LYS A 106 -5.89 8.16 26.31
CA LYS A 106 -4.94 7.85 27.38
C LYS A 106 -3.59 7.51 26.80
N THR A 107 -2.55 7.66 27.62
CA THR A 107 -1.21 7.18 27.29
C THR A 107 -1.13 5.66 27.37
N GLY A 108 -0.21 5.12 26.58
CA GLY A 108 0.01 3.69 26.47
C GLY A 108 0.33 3.24 25.06
N THR A 109 0.42 1.93 24.89
CA THR A 109 0.73 1.29 23.62
C THR A 109 -0.56 0.80 22.96
N TYR A 110 -0.76 1.21 21.71
CA TYR A 110 -1.91 0.82 20.90
C TYR A 110 -1.45 -0.07 19.76
N THR A 111 -2.21 -1.13 19.49
CA THR A 111 -1.83 -2.12 18.47
C THR A 111 -2.94 -2.30 17.45
N ILE A 112 -2.59 -2.16 16.18
CA ILE A 112 -3.45 -2.48 15.05
C ILE A 112 -3.08 -3.88 14.57
N PRO A 113 -4.01 -4.87 14.67
CA PRO A 113 -3.75 -6.24 14.29
C PRO A 113 -3.65 -6.38 12.77
N VAL A 114 -3.08 -7.50 12.35
CA VAL A 114 -2.96 -7.93 10.95
C VAL A 114 -4.32 -7.83 10.25
N GLN A 115 -4.34 -7.13 9.12
CA GLN A 115 -5.47 -7.02 8.23
C GLN A 115 -5.29 -7.97 7.05
N LYS A 116 -6.32 -8.77 6.74
CA LYS A 116 -6.29 -9.78 5.67
C LYS A 116 -7.11 -9.30 4.47
N PHE A 117 -6.50 -9.39 3.30
CA PHE A 117 -7.07 -8.93 2.04
C PHE A 117 -7.06 -10.04 1.00
N LYS A 118 -8.11 -10.05 0.18
CA LYS A 118 -8.20 -10.85 -1.04
C LYS A 118 -8.36 -9.88 -2.20
N ALA A 119 -7.55 -10.03 -3.23
CA ALA A 119 -7.65 -9.20 -4.42
C ALA A 119 -7.59 -10.04 -5.69
N THR A 120 -8.25 -9.54 -6.73
CA THR A 120 -8.13 -10.04 -8.09
C THR A 120 -7.26 -9.06 -8.85
N LEU A 121 -6.09 -9.53 -9.28
CA LEU A 121 -5.17 -8.78 -10.13
C LEU A 121 -5.44 -9.07 -11.59
N GLN A 122 -5.32 -8.04 -12.43
CA GLN A 122 -5.42 -8.17 -13.89
C GLN A 122 -4.02 -8.20 -14.49
N ARG A 123 -3.62 -9.35 -15.01
CA ARG A 123 -2.36 -9.53 -15.72
C ARG A 123 -2.61 -9.48 -17.22
N VAL A 124 -1.80 -8.70 -17.94
CA VAL A 124 -1.78 -8.78 -19.41
C VAL A 124 -1.03 -10.05 -19.81
N VAL A 125 -1.73 -11.03 -20.38
CA VAL A 125 -1.15 -12.31 -20.81
C VAL A 125 -0.52 -12.18 -22.18
N ARG A 126 -1.20 -11.46 -23.07
CA ARG A 126 -0.74 -11.21 -24.44
C ARG A 126 -0.96 -9.75 -24.80
N MET A 127 0.12 -9.07 -25.14
CA MET A 127 0.03 -7.82 -25.89
C MET A 127 -0.01 -8.20 -27.38
N PRO A 128 -0.98 -7.68 -28.15
CA PRO A 128 -0.97 -7.87 -29.60
C PRO A 128 0.27 -7.19 -30.18
N ASP A 129 0.99 -7.92 -31.03
CA ASP A 129 2.09 -7.34 -31.81
C ASP A 129 1.52 -6.35 -32.85
N LEU A 130 2.39 -5.54 -33.48
CA LEU A 130 1.97 -4.52 -34.46
C LEU A 130 1.04 -5.06 -35.56
N PHE A 131 1.26 -6.31 -36.00
CA PHE A 131 0.41 -6.97 -36.99
C PHE A 131 -0.97 -7.36 -36.41
N ASP A 132 -1.00 -7.92 -35.20
CA ASP A 132 -2.24 -8.26 -34.49
C ASP A 132 -3.08 -7.00 -34.20
N GLN A 133 -2.41 -5.90 -33.83
CA GLN A 133 -3.06 -4.63 -33.53
C GLN A 133 -3.65 -3.97 -34.79
N MET A 134 -3.00 -4.11 -35.96
CA MET A 134 -3.53 -3.68 -37.26
C MET A 134 -4.78 -4.49 -37.68
N MET A 135 -4.89 -5.74 -37.22
CA MET A 135 -6.06 -6.61 -37.42
C MET A 135 -7.13 -6.46 -36.33
N GLY A 136 -7.01 -5.46 -35.45
CA GLY A 136 -8.00 -5.14 -34.41
C GLY A 136 -7.94 -6.02 -33.16
N ALA A 137 -6.87 -6.81 -32.98
CA ALA A 137 -6.71 -7.64 -31.78
C ALA A 137 -6.58 -6.77 -30.52
N GLN A 138 -7.26 -7.19 -29.46
CA GLN A 138 -7.23 -6.55 -28.16
C GLN A 138 -6.26 -7.27 -27.21
N PRO A 139 -5.66 -6.57 -26.23
CA PRO A 139 -4.87 -7.21 -25.18
C PRO A 139 -5.69 -8.22 -24.39
N GLU A 140 -5.11 -9.40 -24.16
CA GLU A 140 -5.75 -10.44 -23.36
C GLU A 140 -5.39 -10.25 -21.88
N TYR A 141 -6.41 -10.16 -21.03
CA TYR A 141 -6.26 -9.99 -19.59
C TYR A 141 -6.66 -11.26 -18.84
N GLN A 142 -5.80 -11.73 -17.95
CA GLN A 142 -6.10 -12.81 -17.02
C GLN A 142 -6.28 -12.30 -15.60
N ASN A 143 -7.37 -12.71 -14.99
CA ASN A 143 -7.69 -12.40 -13.61
C ASN A 143 -7.05 -13.43 -12.68
N VAL A 144 -6.13 -13.00 -11.82
CA VAL A 144 -5.46 -13.86 -10.84
C VAL A 144 -5.91 -13.46 -9.44
N LYS A 145 -6.49 -14.41 -8.70
CA LYS A 145 -6.87 -14.20 -7.30
C LYS A 145 -5.66 -14.40 -6.40
N VAL A 146 -5.35 -13.39 -5.60
CA VAL A 146 -4.24 -13.39 -4.64
C VAL A 146 -4.73 -12.97 -3.27
N GLN A 147 -4.02 -13.41 -2.24
CA GLN A 147 -4.26 -13.03 -0.86
C GLN A 147 -3.04 -12.31 -0.31
N GLY A 148 -3.27 -11.34 0.57
CA GLY A 148 -2.23 -10.53 1.16
C GLY A 148 -2.61 -10.14 2.58
N GLU A 149 -1.61 -9.94 3.42
CA GLU A 149 -1.79 -9.55 4.81
C GLU A 149 -1.01 -8.28 5.11
N SER A 150 -1.48 -7.50 6.08
CA SER A 150 -0.72 -6.39 6.64
C SER A 150 0.17 -6.87 7.78
N LYS A 151 1.28 -6.17 8.02
CA LYS A 151 2.02 -6.35 9.27
C LYS A 151 1.25 -5.72 10.43
N THR A 152 1.43 -6.28 11.63
CA THR A 152 0.96 -5.65 12.87
C THR A 152 1.66 -4.29 13.03
N PHE A 153 0.89 -3.26 13.36
CA PHE A 153 1.43 -1.93 13.59
C PHE A 153 1.17 -1.50 15.03
N THR A 154 2.25 -1.21 15.77
CA THR A 154 2.21 -0.76 17.16
C THR A 154 2.69 0.69 17.22
N PHE A 155 1.96 1.53 17.95
CA PHE A 155 2.36 2.91 18.19
C PHE A 155 2.20 3.26 19.67
N GLU A 156 3.08 4.13 20.15
CA GLU A 156 3.08 4.61 21.53
C GLU A 156 2.51 6.02 21.61
N VAL A 157 1.65 6.24 22.60
CA VAL A 157 1.03 7.52 22.88
C VAL A 157 1.67 8.12 24.12
N LYS A 158 2.30 9.28 23.95
CA LYS A 158 3.01 10.00 25.02
C LYS A 158 2.10 11.02 25.69
N GLU A 159 2.44 11.40 26.92
CA GLU A 159 1.77 12.53 27.57
C GLU A 159 2.16 13.81 26.85
N LYS A 160 1.19 14.69 26.65
CA LYS A 160 1.47 16.03 26.15
C LYS A 160 2.32 16.73 27.21
N PRO A 161 3.48 17.31 26.86
CA PRO A 161 4.26 18.06 27.84
C PRO A 161 3.38 19.17 28.40
N LEU A 162 3.19 19.17 29.72
CA LEU A 162 2.52 20.24 30.43
C LEU A 162 3.30 21.52 30.16
N ARG A 163 2.64 22.51 29.54
CA ARG A 163 3.23 23.83 29.35
C ARG A 163 3.48 24.38 30.75
N SER A 164 4.75 24.65 31.10
CA SER A 164 5.08 25.27 32.38
C SER A 164 4.36 26.61 32.48
N THR A 165 3.76 26.90 33.64
CA THR A 165 3.08 28.16 33.94
C THR A 165 3.96 29.39 33.67
N GLN A 166 5.29 29.24 33.69
CA GLN A 166 6.25 30.30 33.31
C GLN A 166 6.20 30.67 31.82
N ASP A 167 5.95 29.74 30.91
CA ASP A 167 5.84 30.02 29.47
C ASP A 167 4.49 30.64 29.09
N MET A 168 3.43 30.33 29.85
CA MET A 168 2.12 30.97 29.68
C MET A 168 2.18 32.44 30.08
N MET A 169 2.83 32.78 31.21
CA MET A 169 2.98 34.16 31.67
C MET A 169 3.89 35.02 30.76
N ARG A 170 4.90 34.42 30.12
CA ARG A 170 5.76 35.13 29.14
C ARG A 170 5.04 35.50 27.84
N THR A 171 4.04 34.71 27.43
CA THR A 171 3.32 34.93 26.16
C THR A 171 2.19 35.95 26.30
N SER A 172 1.64 36.14 27.52
CA SER A 172 0.57 37.12 27.79
C SER A 172 1.08 38.53 28.14
N GLY A 173 2.39 38.72 28.35
CA GLY A 173 2.98 40.01 28.71
C GLY A 173 3.36 40.91 27.52
N GLY A 174 3.04 40.50 26.28
CA GLY A 174 3.46 41.16 25.05
C GLY A 174 2.29 41.57 24.16
N VAL A 175 1.29 42.26 24.71
CA VAL A 175 0.35 43.07 23.94
C VAL A 175 0.16 44.39 24.70
N LEU A 176 0.99 45.37 24.35
CA LEU A 176 0.76 46.79 24.56
C LEU A 176 0.82 47.47 23.19
#